data_AF-A0A8D5FTJ0-F1
#
_entry.id   AF-A0A8D5FTJ0-F1
#
_cell.length_a   1.000
_cell.length_b   1.000
_cell.length_c   1.000
_cell.angle_alpha   90.00
_cell.angle_beta   90.00
_cell.angle_gamma   90.00
#
_symmetry.space_group_name_H-M   'P 1'
#
loop_
_entity.id
_entity.type
_entity.pdbx_description
1 polymer ?
#
loop_
_entity_poly.entity_id
_entity_poly.type
_entity_poly.pdbx_seq_one_letter_code
_entity_poly.pdbx_strand_id
1 'polypeptide(L)'
;MSSRFNKYCELAMNEKELQNQLQTKVKKKLAPLFARYKMDFAGLESTMKWKPVVLVIGNYSSGKSTLINELVGQDVQRTGQAPTDDSFTVITSDPGVEPCEIPGSTLVNDASMPFGKFKKYGERLISHMCMKHINSPVLENMAIIDSPGMLDATSEKDRGYDYMAVLGDLAKMADLIVLMFDPHKAGTIKESYTAIRNTLPEKSGEDRIIFVMSRIDECDNLSDFTRSYGTLCWNMSQMTGRKDIPHIYLTYSPEAANLDNIAEGWPRNGKNWWKRSIMPQGFGLIIFLKILIAR
;
A
#
# COMPACT_ATOMS: atom_id res chain seq x y z
N MET A 1 -30.31 21.66 -5.24
CA MET A 1 -29.07 20.84 -5.11
C MET A 1 -27.96 21.47 -4.27
N SER A 2 -28.00 22.78 -3.97
CA SER A 2 -26.94 23.46 -3.19
C SER A 2 -27.02 23.30 -1.65
N SER A 3 -28.19 22.98 -1.07
CA SER A 3 -28.35 22.91 0.40
C SER A 3 -27.83 21.60 1.05
N ARG A 4 -27.68 20.52 0.29
CA ARG A 4 -27.15 19.24 0.81
C ARG A 4 -25.63 19.18 0.85
N PHE A 5 -24.93 20.03 0.10
CA PHE A 5 -23.46 20.09 0.08
C PHE A 5 -22.93 20.83 1.32
N ASN A 6 -23.60 21.91 1.75
CA ASN A 6 -23.20 22.67 2.95
C ASN A 6 -23.35 21.90 4.27
N LYS A 7 -24.22 20.88 4.34
CA LYS A 7 -24.40 20.09 5.56
C LYS A 7 -23.24 19.11 5.82
N TYR A 8 -22.42 18.81 4.80
CA TYR A 8 -21.20 18.03 4.97
C TYR A 8 -20.02 18.90 5.45
N CYS A 9 -20.06 20.22 5.23
CA CYS A 9 -19.06 21.15 5.77
C CYS A 9 -19.22 21.40 7.28
N GLU A 10 -20.44 21.29 7.82
CA GLU A 10 -20.70 21.36 9.28
C GLU A 10 -20.37 20.07 10.04
N LEU A 11 -20.08 18.97 9.33
CA LEU A 11 -19.64 17.69 9.91
C LEU A 11 -18.11 17.58 10.04
N ALA A 12 -17.37 18.65 9.73
CA ALA A 12 -15.99 18.84 10.17
C ALA A 12 -15.93 19.07 11.69
N MET A 13 -16.54 18.15 12.46
CA MET A 13 -16.13 17.88 13.82
C MET A 13 -14.65 17.52 13.72
N ASN A 14 -13.81 18.50 14.04
CA ASN A 14 -12.36 18.55 13.83
C ASN A 14 -11.72 17.16 13.99
N GLU A 15 -11.25 16.52 12.91
CA GLU A 15 -10.73 15.14 12.93
C GLU A 15 -9.64 14.95 13.99
N LYS A 16 -8.81 15.99 14.19
CA LYS A 16 -7.83 16.06 15.28
C LYS A 16 -8.48 15.97 16.66
N GLU A 17 -9.62 16.61 16.84
CA GLU A 17 -10.39 16.54 18.07
C GLU A 17 -11.03 15.16 18.26
N LEU A 18 -11.56 14.55 17.20
CA LEU A 18 -12.05 13.17 17.25
C LEU A 18 -10.94 12.18 17.61
N GLN A 19 -9.77 12.31 16.98
CA GLN A 19 -8.58 11.50 17.26
C GLN A 19 -8.13 11.66 18.72
N ASN A 20 -8.07 12.90 19.21
CA ASN A 20 -7.72 13.19 20.62
C ASN A 20 -8.75 12.60 21.59
N GLN A 21 -10.04 12.70 21.29
CA GLN A 21 -11.11 12.11 22.11
C GLN A 21 -11.02 10.58 22.12
N LEU A 22 -10.74 9.96 20.96
CA LEU A 22 -10.57 8.52 20.83
C LEU A 22 -9.35 8.05 21.63
N GLN A 23 -8.19 8.67 21.45
CA GLN A 23 -6.97 8.38 22.21
C GLN A 23 -7.22 8.47 23.71
N THR A 24 -7.88 9.53 24.18
CA THR A 24 -8.20 9.72 25.60
C THR A 24 -9.10 8.62 26.14
N LYS A 25 -10.16 8.25 25.40
CA LYS A 25 -11.09 7.17 25.80
C LYS A 25 -10.40 5.80 25.80
N VAL A 26 -9.61 5.51 24.78
CA VAL A 26 -8.87 4.25 24.64
C VAL A 26 -7.86 4.11 25.78
N LYS A 27 -7.05 5.15 26.04
CA LYS A 27 -6.09 5.14 27.16
C LYS A 27 -6.79 4.95 28.50
N LYS A 28 -7.90 5.66 28.75
CA LYS A 28 -8.65 5.54 30.00
C LYS A 28 -9.24 4.14 30.22
N LYS A 29 -9.73 3.46 29.17
CA LYS A 29 -10.41 2.17 29.29
C LYS A 29 -9.50 0.96 29.11
N LEU A 30 -8.59 1.00 28.13
CA LEU A 30 -7.77 -0.15 27.74
C LEU A 30 -6.43 -0.20 28.48
N ALA A 31 -5.79 0.92 28.82
CA ALA A 31 -4.50 0.88 29.50
C ALA A 31 -4.54 0.09 30.83
N PRO A 32 -5.58 0.21 31.68
CA PRO A 32 -5.69 -0.62 32.89
C PRO A 32 -5.84 -2.12 32.59
N LEU A 33 -6.53 -2.47 31.51
CA LEU A 33 -6.70 -3.87 31.08
C LEU A 33 -5.38 -4.44 30.57
N PHE A 34 -4.67 -3.71 29.72
CA PHE A 34 -3.37 -4.13 29.20
C PHE A 34 -2.37 -4.35 30.34
N ALA A 35 -2.32 -3.42 31.31
CA ALA A 35 -1.50 -3.58 32.51
C ALA A 35 -1.89 -4.84 33.32
N ARG A 36 -3.20 -5.08 33.51
CA ARG A 36 -3.70 -6.27 34.22
C ARG A 36 -3.28 -7.58 33.57
N TYR A 37 -3.26 -7.64 32.24
CA TYR A 37 -2.89 -8.84 31.48
C TYR A 37 -1.42 -8.86 31.03
N LYS A 38 -0.59 -7.93 31.50
CA LYS A 38 0.83 -7.80 31.10
C LYS A 38 1.03 -7.69 29.58
N MET A 39 0.09 -7.04 28.91
CA MET A 39 0.13 -6.77 27.47
C MET A 39 0.77 -5.40 27.21
N ASP A 40 1.48 -5.28 26.09
CA ASP A 40 2.11 -4.03 25.68
C ASP A 40 1.09 -3.03 25.14
N PHE A 41 0.89 -1.93 25.86
CA PHE A 41 0.02 -0.83 25.44
C PHE A 41 0.74 0.18 24.53
N ALA A 42 2.07 0.24 24.58
CA ALA A 42 2.86 1.22 23.82
C ALA A 42 2.69 1.03 22.31
N GLY A 43 2.58 -0.23 21.86
CA GLY A 43 2.25 -0.56 20.48
C GLY A 43 0.95 0.09 20.01
N LEU A 44 -0.15 -0.09 20.74
CA LEU A 44 -1.46 0.48 20.42
C LEU A 44 -1.47 2.01 20.50
N GLU A 45 -0.81 2.58 21.51
CA GLU A 45 -0.69 4.03 21.65
C GLU A 45 0.06 4.64 20.46
N SER A 46 1.13 3.98 19.99
CA SER A 46 1.91 4.46 18.85
C SER A 46 1.12 4.52 17.54
N THR A 47 0.27 3.53 17.26
CA THR A 47 -0.56 3.50 16.04
C THR A 47 -1.61 4.60 16.04
N MET A 48 -2.11 5.01 17.20
CA MET A 48 -3.12 6.06 17.29
C MET A 48 -2.55 7.49 17.17
N LYS A 49 -1.22 7.67 17.27
CA LYS A 49 -0.57 8.99 17.28
C LYS A 49 -0.58 9.70 15.93
N TRP A 50 -0.73 8.96 14.84
CA TRP A 50 -0.53 9.49 13.51
C TRP A 50 -1.68 9.14 12.57
N LYS A 51 -1.51 9.46 11.28
CA LYS A 51 -2.53 9.26 10.24
C LYS A 51 -2.70 7.77 9.93
N PRO A 52 -3.89 7.37 9.42
CA PRO A 52 -4.07 6.07 8.80
C PRO A 52 -3.01 5.78 7.74
N VAL A 53 -2.51 4.55 7.70
CA VAL A 53 -1.39 4.13 6.84
C VAL A 53 -1.83 3.09 5.81
N VAL A 54 -1.56 3.38 4.55
CA VAL A 54 -1.67 2.41 3.44
C VAL A 54 -0.27 1.90 3.09
N LEU A 55 -0.04 0.62 3.29
CA LEU A 55 1.23 -0.03 2.94
C LEU A 55 1.12 -0.69 1.56
N VAL A 56 1.97 -0.27 0.62
CA VAL A 56 2.03 -0.82 -0.73
C VAL A 56 3.22 -1.78 -0.83
N ILE A 57 2.93 -3.05 -1.10
CA ILE A 57 3.91 -4.15 -1.14
C ILE A 57 3.76 -4.95 -2.43
N GLY A 58 4.82 -5.60 -2.87
CA GLY A 58 4.79 -6.36 -4.11
C GLY A 58 6.17 -6.62 -4.70
N ASN A 59 6.21 -7.50 -5.68
CA ASN A 59 7.44 -7.91 -6.35
C ASN A 59 8.16 -6.74 -7.00
N TYR A 60 9.44 -6.95 -7.29
CA TYR A 60 10.19 -6.03 -8.13
C TYR A 60 9.48 -5.82 -9.49
N SER A 61 9.36 -4.56 -9.92
CA SER A 61 8.60 -4.11 -11.10
C SER A 61 7.07 -4.28 -11.08
N SER A 62 6.43 -4.63 -9.95
CA SER A 62 4.96 -4.81 -9.92
C SER A 62 4.12 -3.51 -10.05
N GLY A 63 4.74 -2.37 -10.34
CA GLY A 63 4.02 -1.11 -10.58
C GLY A 63 3.61 -0.33 -9.31
N LYS A 64 4.22 -0.61 -8.15
CA LYS A 64 3.96 0.10 -6.88
C LYS A 64 4.10 1.61 -6.99
N SER A 65 5.28 2.06 -7.39
CA SER A 65 5.60 3.48 -7.55
C SER A 65 4.71 4.17 -8.59
N THR A 66 4.37 3.46 -9.68
CA THR A 66 3.42 3.94 -10.69
C THR A 66 2.03 4.15 -10.10
N LEU A 67 1.50 3.16 -9.36
CA LEU A 67 0.19 3.28 -8.70
C LEU A 67 0.15 4.46 -7.73
N ILE A 68 1.24 4.69 -6.98
CA ILE A 68 1.35 5.80 -6.04
C ILE A 68 1.30 7.15 -6.77
N ASN A 69 2.11 7.31 -7.82
CA ASN A 69 2.11 8.55 -8.61
C ASN A 69 0.73 8.82 -9.23
N GLU A 70 0.06 7.81 -9.75
CA GLU A 70 -1.30 7.92 -10.31
C GLU A 70 -2.35 8.27 -9.25
N LEU A 71 -2.26 7.67 -8.06
CA LEU A 71 -3.18 7.92 -6.95
C LEU A 71 -3.09 9.38 -6.47
N VAL A 72 -1.86 9.88 -6.36
CA VAL A 72 -1.53 11.25 -5.93
C VAL A 72 -1.74 12.26 -7.06
N GLY A 73 -1.58 11.85 -8.32
CA GLY A 73 -1.61 12.71 -9.50
C GLY A 73 -0.32 13.55 -9.66
N GLN A 74 0.81 13.07 -9.14
CA GLN A 74 2.12 13.75 -9.18
C GLN A 74 3.25 12.73 -9.24
N ASP A 75 4.38 13.11 -9.85
CA ASP A 75 5.60 12.28 -9.91
C ASP A 75 6.39 12.36 -8.61
N VAL A 76 6.04 11.49 -7.64
CA VAL A 76 6.68 11.44 -6.32
C VAL A 76 7.77 10.37 -6.25
N GLN A 77 7.51 9.22 -6.84
CA GLN A 77 8.43 8.09 -6.90
C GLN A 77 9.01 7.91 -8.29
N ARG A 78 10.26 7.47 -8.36
CA ARG A 78 10.94 7.23 -9.64
C ARG A 78 10.42 5.93 -10.24
N THR A 79 9.83 6.02 -11.42
CA THR A 79 9.33 4.86 -12.16
C THR A 79 10.33 4.46 -13.26
N GLY A 80 10.59 3.16 -13.39
CA GLY A 80 11.48 2.63 -14.41
C GLY A 80 11.64 1.11 -14.32
N GLN A 81 12.31 0.51 -15.31
CA GLN A 81 12.62 -0.93 -15.29
C GLN A 81 13.91 -1.24 -14.51
N ALA A 82 14.80 -0.26 -14.34
CA ALA A 82 16.00 -0.38 -13.51
C ALA A 82 15.65 -0.31 -12.02
N PRO A 83 16.43 -0.94 -11.11
CA PRO A 83 16.10 -0.95 -9.68
C PRO A 83 16.14 0.46 -9.13
N THR A 84 14.96 1.07 -9.03
CA THR A 84 14.85 2.51 -8.77
C THR A 84 14.98 2.82 -7.29
N ASP A 85 14.43 1.99 -6.40
CA ASP A 85 14.42 2.26 -4.96
C ASP A 85 14.54 0.98 -4.10
N ASP A 86 15.60 0.93 -3.28
CA ASP A 86 15.84 -0.09 -2.25
C ASP A 86 15.38 0.38 -0.85
N SER A 87 14.60 1.47 -0.79
CA SER A 87 14.22 2.16 0.45
C SER A 87 12.72 2.11 0.73
N PHE A 88 12.35 2.00 2.00
CA PHE A 88 10.99 2.25 2.46
C PHE A 88 10.72 3.75 2.45
N THR A 89 9.75 4.17 1.64
CA THR A 89 9.42 5.60 1.52
C THR A 89 8.04 5.87 2.08
N VAL A 90 7.98 6.72 3.11
CA VAL A 90 6.74 7.23 3.68
C VAL A 90 6.33 8.50 2.94
N ILE A 91 5.12 8.56 2.40
CA ILE A 91 4.63 9.70 1.62
C ILE A 91 3.42 10.27 2.35
N THR A 92 3.46 11.55 2.68
CA THR A 92 2.39 12.24 3.41
C THR A 92 2.27 13.69 2.98
N SER A 93 1.16 14.34 3.35
CA SER A 93 0.94 15.76 3.12
C SER A 93 0.37 16.41 4.37
N ASP A 94 0.92 17.53 4.80
CA ASP A 94 0.37 18.32 5.91
C ASP A 94 0.11 19.75 5.44
N PRO A 95 -1.09 20.31 5.70
CA PRO A 95 -1.40 21.68 5.28
C PRO A 95 -0.38 22.69 5.84
N GLY A 96 0.23 23.46 4.94
CA GLY A 96 1.21 24.49 5.29
C GLY A 96 2.64 23.98 5.49
N VAL A 97 2.93 22.72 5.20
CA VAL A 97 4.29 22.18 5.16
C VAL A 97 4.79 22.14 3.72
N GLU A 98 5.92 22.79 3.46
CA GLU A 98 6.53 22.77 2.13
C GLU A 98 7.05 21.36 1.77
N PRO A 99 7.00 20.96 0.48
CA PRO A 99 7.50 19.68 0.04
C PRO A 99 8.97 19.50 0.40
N CYS A 100 9.30 18.42 1.11
CA CYS A 100 10.66 18.13 1.52
C CYS A 100 10.87 16.62 1.69
N GLU A 101 12.13 16.21 1.62
CA GLU A 101 12.54 14.84 1.91
C GLU A 101 13.25 14.79 3.26
N ILE A 102 12.74 13.94 4.15
CA ILE A 102 13.20 13.76 5.51
C ILE A 102 13.94 12.40 5.59
N PRO A 103 15.23 12.39 5.96
CA PRO A 103 15.98 11.15 6.13
C PRO A 103 15.42 10.27 7.26
N GLY A 104 15.62 8.95 7.12
CA GLY A 104 15.17 7.97 8.11
C GLY A 104 15.73 8.21 9.51
N SER A 105 16.93 8.78 9.64
CA SER A 105 17.53 9.12 10.94
C SER A 105 16.71 10.16 11.69
N THR A 106 16.18 11.17 11.00
CA THR A 106 15.26 12.16 11.60
C THR A 106 13.92 11.50 11.93
N LEU A 107 13.40 10.70 11.00
CA LEU A 107 12.09 10.05 11.12
C LEU A 107 11.97 9.15 12.36
N VAL A 108 12.99 8.33 12.64
CA VAL A 108 12.96 7.41 13.79
C VAL A 108 13.23 8.10 15.13
N ASN A 109 13.78 9.32 15.10
CA ASN A 109 14.06 10.12 16.29
C ASN A 109 12.90 11.04 16.69
N ASP A 110 11.93 11.26 15.80
CA ASP A 110 10.74 12.04 16.10
C ASP A 110 9.75 11.25 16.98
N ALA A 111 9.51 11.74 18.20
CA ALA A 111 8.60 11.13 19.16
C ALA A 111 7.11 11.33 18.82
N SER A 112 6.79 12.28 17.94
CA SER A 112 5.44 12.50 17.42
C SER A 112 5.05 11.47 16.36
N MET A 113 6.04 10.80 15.76
CA MET A 113 5.85 9.83 14.70
C MET A 113 5.93 8.37 15.19
N PRO A 114 5.22 7.42 14.55
CA PRO A 114 5.16 6.03 15.00
C PRO A 114 6.38 5.17 14.58
N PHE A 115 7.46 5.79 14.08
CA PHE A 115 8.61 5.09 13.49
C PHE A 115 9.75 4.79 14.46
N GLY A 116 9.68 5.25 15.72
CA GLY A 116 10.75 5.04 16.71
C GLY A 116 11.12 3.57 16.95
N LYS A 117 10.16 2.65 16.76
CA LYS A 117 10.38 1.19 16.91
C LYS A 117 11.36 0.61 15.89
N PHE A 118 11.56 1.26 14.73
CA PHE A 118 12.43 0.75 13.67
C PHE A 118 13.93 0.92 13.99
N LYS A 119 14.28 1.71 15.02
CA LYS A 119 15.66 1.81 15.53
C LYS A 119 16.28 0.46 15.87
N LYS A 120 15.48 -0.51 16.31
CA LYS A 120 15.95 -1.85 16.69
C LYS A 120 16.57 -2.65 15.54
N TYR A 121 16.29 -2.28 14.29
CA TYR A 121 16.84 -2.95 13.10
C TYR A 121 18.19 -2.38 12.67
N GLY A 122 18.71 -1.37 13.37
CA GLY A 122 20.05 -0.81 13.15
C GLY A 122 20.13 0.25 12.06
N GLU A 123 21.32 0.86 11.95
CA GLU A 123 21.59 2.00 11.07
C GLU A 123 21.38 1.68 9.58
N ARG A 124 21.58 0.42 9.21
CA ARG A 124 21.43 -0.01 7.82
C ARG A 124 19.99 0.15 7.35
N LEU A 125 19.00 -0.30 8.11
CA LEU A 125 17.59 -0.02 7.77
C LEU A 125 17.31 1.48 7.77
N ILE A 126 17.81 2.22 8.77
CA ILE A 126 17.57 3.66 8.90
C ILE A 126 18.05 4.42 7.65
N SER A 127 19.18 4.02 7.05
CA SER A 127 19.67 4.58 5.78
C SER A 127 18.78 4.26 4.56
N HIS A 128 17.97 3.21 4.66
CA HIS A 128 16.99 2.76 3.66
C HIS A 128 15.55 3.16 4.03
N MET A 129 15.38 4.18 4.89
CA MET A 129 14.09 4.78 5.17
C MET A 129 14.13 6.26 4.79
N CYS A 130 13.09 6.76 4.15
CA CYS A 130 12.88 8.18 3.96
C CYS A 130 11.40 8.54 4.06
N MET A 131 11.13 9.82 4.30
CA MET A 131 9.80 10.38 4.25
C MET A 131 9.77 11.53 3.24
N LYS A 132 8.78 11.55 2.36
CA LYS A 132 8.52 12.62 1.40
C LYS A 132 7.25 13.34 1.82
N HIS A 133 7.41 14.60 2.21
CA HIS A 133 6.29 15.53 2.32
C HIS A 133 5.99 16.10 0.94
N ILE A 134 4.73 16.05 0.54
CA ILE A 134 4.24 16.59 -0.73
C ILE A 134 3.00 17.45 -0.51
N ASN A 135 2.60 18.22 -1.52
CA ASN A 135 1.35 18.96 -1.52
C ASN A 135 0.29 18.14 -2.25
N SER A 136 -0.49 17.35 -1.52
CA SER A 136 -1.56 16.54 -2.08
C SER A 136 -2.76 16.44 -1.13
N PRO A 137 -3.95 16.93 -1.53
CA PRO A 137 -5.16 16.82 -0.73
C PRO A 137 -5.53 15.37 -0.38
N VAL A 138 -5.11 14.41 -1.20
CA VAL A 138 -5.35 12.97 -0.99
C VAL A 138 -4.58 12.43 0.22
N LEU A 139 -3.45 13.04 0.57
CA LEU A 139 -2.57 12.61 1.67
C LEU A 139 -2.65 13.51 2.92
N GLU A 140 -3.58 14.46 2.96
CA GLU A 140 -3.82 15.27 4.17
C GLU A 140 -4.25 14.38 5.33
N ASN A 141 -5.10 13.38 5.04
CA ASN A 141 -5.73 12.51 6.04
C ASN A 141 -5.18 11.08 6.06
N MET A 142 -4.17 10.77 5.26
CA MET A 142 -3.52 9.45 5.26
C MET A 142 -2.04 9.55 4.89
N ALA A 143 -1.29 8.48 5.16
CA ALA A 143 0.05 8.31 4.65
C ALA A 143 0.15 7.01 3.84
N ILE A 144 0.99 7.02 2.82
CA ILE A 144 1.30 5.84 2.02
C ILE A 144 2.74 5.42 2.32
N ILE A 145 2.96 4.13 2.50
CA ILE A 145 4.31 3.58 2.59
C ILE A 145 4.57 2.75 1.34
N ASP A 146 5.49 3.22 0.49
CA ASP A 146 6.08 2.42 -0.57
C ASP A 146 7.18 1.52 0.01
N SER A 147 7.19 0.26 -0.37
CA SER A 147 8.18 -0.71 0.11
C SER A 147 9.13 -1.13 -1.02
N PRO A 148 10.40 -1.46 -0.69
CA PRO A 148 11.30 -2.08 -1.64
C PRO A 148 10.67 -3.31 -2.26
N GLY A 149 10.92 -3.52 -3.56
CA GLY A 149 10.45 -4.71 -4.26
C GLY A 149 10.96 -6.00 -3.61
N MET A 150 10.07 -6.98 -3.45
CA MET A 150 10.48 -8.31 -3.03
C MET A 150 11.37 -8.94 -4.11
N LEU A 151 12.50 -9.50 -3.68
CA LEU A 151 13.56 -10.07 -4.50
C LEU A 151 13.60 -11.59 -4.37
N ASP A 152 14.13 -12.24 -5.41
CA ASP A 152 14.43 -13.67 -5.35
C ASP A 152 15.64 -13.93 -4.47
N ALA A 153 15.60 -15.04 -3.72
CA ALA A 153 16.69 -15.48 -2.86
C ALA A 153 18.00 -15.76 -3.61
N THR A 154 17.96 -15.88 -4.93
CA THR A 154 19.13 -16.06 -5.80
C THR A 154 19.82 -14.74 -6.15
N SER A 155 19.13 -13.61 -6.01
CA SER A 155 19.74 -12.27 -6.09
C SER A 155 20.11 -11.80 -4.69
N GLU A 156 21.16 -12.39 -4.11
CA GLU A 156 21.75 -11.94 -2.84
C GLU A 156 22.40 -10.55 -3.00
N LYS A 157 21.57 -9.50 -3.07
CA LYS A 157 21.95 -8.23 -2.48
C LYS A 157 21.43 -8.28 -1.04
N ASP A 158 22.31 -8.63 -0.12
CA ASP A 158 22.03 -8.48 1.29
C ASP A 158 21.68 -7.01 1.54
N ARG A 159 20.39 -6.74 1.80
CA ARG A 159 19.89 -5.40 2.15
C ARG A 159 20.56 -4.90 3.45
N GLY A 160 21.14 -5.83 4.23
CA GLY A 160 21.80 -5.58 5.50
C GLY A 160 20.81 -5.33 6.63
N TYR A 161 19.56 -5.74 6.45
CA TYR A 161 18.50 -5.76 7.45
C TYR A 161 17.49 -6.88 7.15
N ASP A 162 16.81 -7.37 8.17
CA ASP A 162 15.76 -8.38 8.02
C ASP A 162 14.49 -7.76 7.42
N TYR A 163 14.36 -7.87 6.09
CA TYR A 163 13.22 -7.32 5.36
C TYR A 163 11.88 -7.87 5.85
N MET A 164 11.79 -9.16 6.18
CA MET A 164 10.53 -9.78 6.60
C MET A 164 10.10 -9.28 7.97
N ALA A 165 11.05 -9.13 8.91
CA ALA A 165 10.74 -8.58 10.21
C ALA A 165 10.30 -7.11 10.13
N VAL A 166 10.95 -6.30 9.27
CA VAL A 166 10.57 -4.90 9.04
C VAL A 166 9.19 -4.79 8.41
N LEU A 167 8.95 -5.59 7.36
CA LEU A 167 7.65 -5.67 6.68
C LEU A 167 6.54 -6.04 7.65
N GLY A 168 6.77 -6.99 8.57
CA GLY A 168 5.79 -7.38 9.58
C GLY A 168 5.46 -6.25 10.57
N ASP A 169 6.44 -5.43 10.94
CA ASP A 169 6.21 -4.28 11.82
C ASP A 169 5.54 -3.10 11.11
N LEU A 170 5.75 -2.94 9.81
CA LEU A 170 4.99 -2.02 8.95
C LEU A 170 3.56 -2.52 8.74
N ALA A 171 3.36 -3.80 8.47
CA ALA A 171 2.05 -4.42 8.30
C ALA A 171 1.18 -4.29 9.55
N LYS A 172 1.77 -4.36 10.75
CA LYS A 172 1.07 -4.06 12.02
C LYS A 172 0.61 -2.61 12.14
N MET A 173 1.35 -1.68 11.55
CA MET A 173 1.04 -0.26 11.58
C MET A 173 0.00 0.10 10.52
N ALA A 174 -0.01 -0.62 9.40
CA ALA A 174 -0.90 -0.37 8.29
C ALA A 174 -2.37 -0.67 8.63
N ASP A 175 -3.23 0.27 8.25
CA ASP A 175 -4.68 0.10 8.26
C ASP A 175 -5.17 -0.62 6.99
N LEU A 176 -4.41 -0.49 5.90
CA LEU A 176 -4.64 -1.14 4.63
C LEU A 176 -3.32 -1.61 4.01
N ILE A 177 -3.31 -2.83 3.47
CA ILE A 177 -2.17 -3.39 2.77
C ILE A 177 -2.57 -3.66 1.33
N VAL A 178 -1.91 -2.99 0.38
CA VAL A 178 -2.09 -3.20 -1.06
C VAL A 178 -0.96 -4.10 -1.54
N LEU A 179 -1.30 -5.33 -1.90
CA LEU A 179 -0.36 -6.31 -2.41
C LEU A 179 -0.46 -6.43 -3.93
N MET A 180 0.60 -5.99 -4.61
CA MET A 180 0.66 -5.85 -6.05
C MET A 180 1.45 -6.98 -6.73
N PHE A 181 0.85 -7.56 -7.77
CA PHE A 181 1.41 -8.57 -8.64
C PHE A 181 1.54 -8.07 -10.06
N ASP A 182 2.58 -8.57 -10.74
CA ASP A 182 2.82 -8.38 -12.16
C ASP A 182 2.34 -9.65 -12.91
N PRO A 183 1.52 -9.53 -13.97
CA PRO A 183 1.05 -10.65 -14.80
C PRO A 183 2.18 -11.50 -15.36
N HIS A 184 3.23 -10.85 -15.85
CA HIS A 184 4.34 -11.47 -16.58
C HIS A 184 5.40 -12.05 -15.63
N LYS A 185 5.44 -11.53 -14.39
CA LYS A 185 6.33 -12.01 -13.32
C LYS A 185 5.55 -12.67 -12.19
N ALA A 186 4.42 -13.29 -12.49
CA ALA A 186 3.59 -13.99 -11.51
C ALA A 186 4.27 -15.25 -10.91
N GLY A 187 5.61 -15.41 -11.02
CA GLY A 187 6.38 -16.47 -10.39
C GLY A 187 6.52 -16.30 -8.88
N THR A 188 6.63 -17.43 -8.17
CA THR A 188 6.66 -17.48 -6.71
C THR A 188 8.02 -17.08 -6.16
N ILE A 189 8.24 -15.77 -6.00
CA ILE A 189 9.38 -15.24 -5.26
C ILE A 189 9.29 -15.75 -3.81
N LYS A 190 10.38 -16.34 -3.29
CA LYS A 190 10.44 -16.89 -1.91
C LYS A 190 10.06 -15.86 -0.85
N GLU A 191 10.48 -14.61 -1.06
CA GLU A 191 10.10 -13.50 -0.19
C GLU A 191 8.59 -13.27 -0.19
N SER A 192 7.98 -13.16 -1.36
CA SER A 192 6.53 -12.99 -1.51
C SER A 192 5.75 -14.13 -0.89
N TYR A 193 6.24 -15.37 -1.04
CA TYR A 193 5.66 -16.53 -0.37
C TYR A 193 5.69 -16.39 1.14
N THR A 194 6.83 -16.02 1.70
CA THR A 194 7.01 -15.85 3.14
C THR A 194 6.16 -14.69 3.67
N ALA A 195 6.10 -13.58 2.93
CA ALA A 195 5.30 -12.43 3.26
C ALA A 195 3.81 -12.79 3.34
N ILE A 196 3.26 -13.39 2.28
CA ILE A 196 1.83 -13.73 2.20
C ILE A 196 1.44 -14.84 3.16
N ARG A 197 2.27 -15.88 3.28
CA ARG A 197 1.91 -17.07 4.06
C ARG A 197 2.13 -16.91 5.56
N ASN A 198 3.19 -16.21 5.95
CA ASN A 198 3.63 -16.16 7.34
C ASN A 198 3.51 -14.73 7.89
N THR A 199 4.19 -13.76 7.26
CA THR A 199 4.36 -12.42 7.83
C THR A 199 3.05 -11.65 7.94
N LEU A 200 2.27 -11.55 6.87
CA LEU A 200 1.04 -10.74 6.88
C LEU A 200 -0.05 -11.36 7.78
N PRO A 201 -0.38 -12.67 7.67
CA PRO A 201 -1.42 -13.27 8.51
C PRO A 201 -1.11 -13.19 10.01
N GLU A 202 0.16 -13.38 10.41
CA GLU A 202 0.57 -13.30 11.81
C GLU A 202 0.52 -11.88 12.41
N LYS A 203 0.68 -10.84 11.57
CA LYS A 203 1.03 -9.49 12.04
C LYS A 203 -0.08 -8.48 11.81
N SER A 204 -0.79 -8.52 10.68
CA SER A 204 -1.86 -7.56 10.36
C SER A 204 -3.26 -8.13 10.49
N GLY A 205 -3.42 -9.46 10.49
CA GLY A 205 -4.71 -10.04 10.17
C GLY A 205 -5.02 -9.88 8.69
N GLU A 206 -5.88 -10.77 8.21
CA GLU A 206 -6.08 -11.04 6.79
C GLU A 206 -7.13 -10.15 6.11
N ASP A 207 -7.95 -9.46 6.91
CA ASP A 207 -9.08 -8.62 6.51
C ASP A 207 -8.66 -7.27 5.89
N ARG A 208 -7.41 -6.87 6.11
CA ARG A 208 -6.84 -5.59 5.67
C ARG A 208 -6.00 -5.68 4.40
N ILE A 209 -5.98 -6.84 3.73
CA ILE A 209 -5.14 -7.08 2.55
C ILE A 209 -6.00 -7.02 1.27
N ILE A 210 -5.63 -6.13 0.36
CA ILE A 210 -6.17 -6.02 -0.98
C ILE A 210 -5.15 -6.59 -1.97
N PHE A 211 -5.59 -7.54 -2.79
CA PHE A 211 -4.77 -8.14 -3.84
C PHE A 211 -5.01 -7.39 -5.15
N VAL A 212 -3.93 -6.97 -5.81
CA VAL A 212 -3.98 -6.17 -7.04
C VAL A 212 -3.09 -6.81 -8.07
N MET A 213 -3.63 -7.08 -9.26
CA MET A 213 -2.88 -7.43 -10.46
C MET A 213 -2.77 -6.18 -11.33
N SER A 214 -1.56 -5.64 -11.43
CA SER A 214 -1.30 -4.42 -12.19
C SER A 214 -0.92 -4.74 -13.64
N ARG A 215 -0.73 -3.70 -14.46
CA ARG A 215 -0.17 -3.80 -15.82
C ARG A 215 -0.93 -4.75 -16.74
N ILE A 216 -2.25 -4.87 -16.57
CA ILE A 216 -3.07 -5.72 -17.45
C ILE A 216 -3.07 -5.23 -18.91
N ASP A 217 -2.67 -3.98 -19.13
CA ASP A 217 -2.43 -3.38 -20.45
C ASP A 217 -1.20 -3.95 -21.17
N GLU A 218 -0.26 -4.58 -20.45
CA GLU A 218 0.87 -5.30 -21.04
C GLU A 218 0.49 -6.70 -21.55
N CYS A 219 -0.75 -7.16 -21.35
CA CYS A 219 -1.23 -8.43 -21.92
C CYS A 219 -1.68 -8.24 -23.37
N ASP A 220 -1.08 -8.99 -24.30
CA ASP A 220 -1.33 -8.83 -25.74
C ASP A 220 -2.79 -9.11 -26.15
N ASN A 221 -3.44 -10.06 -25.47
CA ASN A 221 -4.80 -10.49 -25.79
C ASN A 221 -5.50 -11.10 -24.56
N LEU A 222 -6.81 -11.34 -24.69
CA LEU A 222 -7.63 -11.90 -23.62
C LEU A 222 -7.15 -13.28 -23.15
N SER A 223 -6.59 -14.09 -24.06
CA SER A 223 -6.08 -15.42 -23.69
C SER A 223 -4.84 -15.32 -22.83
N ASP A 224 -3.94 -14.38 -23.14
CA ASP A 224 -2.74 -14.09 -22.35
C ASP A 224 -3.12 -13.57 -20.96
N PHE A 225 -4.04 -12.59 -20.90
CA PHE A 225 -4.60 -12.12 -19.63
C PHE A 225 -5.20 -13.26 -18.80
N THR A 226 -6.04 -14.10 -19.41
CA THR A 226 -6.71 -15.22 -18.70
C THR A 226 -5.69 -16.23 -18.18
N ARG A 227 -4.63 -16.50 -18.94
CA ARG A 227 -3.53 -17.40 -18.53
C ARG A 227 -2.75 -16.81 -17.36
N SER A 228 -2.38 -15.53 -17.43
CA SER A 228 -1.63 -14.84 -16.37
C SER A 228 -2.45 -14.70 -15.09
N TYR A 229 -3.73 -14.33 -15.21
CA TYR A 229 -4.67 -14.29 -14.09
C TYR A 229 -4.86 -15.68 -13.45
N GLY A 230 -5.04 -16.72 -14.27
CA GLY A 230 -5.15 -18.10 -13.79
C GLY A 230 -3.87 -18.59 -13.07
N THR A 231 -2.70 -18.21 -13.57
CA THR A 231 -1.40 -18.50 -12.94
C THR A 231 -1.28 -17.81 -11.59
N LEU A 232 -1.68 -16.54 -11.51
CA LEU A 232 -1.72 -15.81 -10.24
C LEU A 232 -2.68 -16.47 -9.24
N CYS A 233 -3.89 -16.84 -9.66
CA CYS A 233 -4.85 -17.56 -8.82
C CYS A 233 -4.26 -18.88 -8.27
N TRP A 234 -3.58 -19.65 -9.13
CA TRP A 234 -2.92 -20.88 -8.73
C TRP A 234 -1.83 -20.63 -7.69
N ASN A 235 -0.95 -19.64 -7.92
CA ASN A 235 0.13 -19.33 -6.98
C ASN A 235 -0.43 -18.81 -5.65
N MET A 236 -1.47 -17.97 -5.70
CA MET A 236 -2.18 -17.48 -4.53
C MET A 236 -2.83 -18.59 -3.71
N SER A 237 -3.38 -19.63 -4.34
CA SER A 237 -3.95 -20.77 -3.61
C SER A 237 -2.87 -21.51 -2.81
N GLN A 238 -1.65 -21.61 -3.34
CA GLN A 238 -0.51 -22.22 -2.65
C GLN A 238 0.05 -21.33 -1.53
N MET A 239 0.07 -20.01 -1.74
CA MET A 239 0.65 -19.04 -0.80
C MET A 239 -0.27 -18.75 0.39
N THR A 240 -1.57 -18.58 0.14
CA THR A 240 -2.54 -18.25 1.19
C THR A 240 -2.95 -19.45 2.03
N GLY A 241 -2.81 -20.67 1.48
CA GLY A 241 -3.28 -21.90 2.15
C GLY A 241 -4.81 -21.95 2.36
N ARG A 242 -5.56 -21.06 1.69
CA ARG A 242 -7.02 -20.99 1.78
C ARG A 242 -7.69 -21.84 0.70
N LYS A 243 -8.93 -22.23 1.00
CA LYS A 243 -9.83 -22.88 0.02
C LYS A 243 -10.36 -21.88 -1.01
N ASP A 244 -10.67 -20.66 -0.56
CA ASP A 244 -11.21 -19.60 -1.41
C ASP A 244 -10.16 -18.52 -1.68
N ILE A 245 -10.02 -18.16 -2.95
CA ILE A 245 -9.08 -17.12 -3.39
C ILE A 245 -9.74 -15.76 -3.14
N PRO A 246 -9.04 -14.82 -2.47
CA PRO A 246 -9.56 -13.47 -2.25
C PRO A 246 -9.75 -12.72 -3.58
N HIS A 247 -10.60 -11.71 -3.59
CA HIS A 247 -10.82 -10.90 -4.78
C HIS A 247 -9.52 -10.20 -5.22
N ILE A 248 -9.17 -10.33 -6.50
CA ILE A 248 -8.01 -9.68 -7.11
C ILE A 248 -8.52 -8.51 -7.96
N TYR A 249 -8.12 -7.30 -7.60
CA TYR A 249 -8.42 -6.10 -8.36
C TYR A 249 -7.47 -5.96 -9.53
N LEU A 250 -7.96 -5.44 -10.64
CA LEU A 250 -7.16 -5.24 -11.85
C LEU A 250 -6.84 -3.76 -12.03
N THR A 251 -5.57 -3.43 -12.28
CA THR A 251 -5.13 -2.07 -12.59
C THR A 251 -4.28 -2.03 -13.85
N TYR A 252 -4.33 -0.90 -14.54
CA TYR A 252 -3.52 -0.60 -15.72
C TYR A 252 -3.06 0.85 -15.60
N SER A 253 -1.93 1.18 -16.23
CA SER A 253 -1.46 2.57 -16.26
C SER A 253 -2.02 3.28 -17.50
N PRO A 254 -2.83 4.34 -17.36
CA PRO A 254 -3.39 5.04 -18.51
C PRO A 254 -2.33 5.69 -19.41
N GLU A 255 -1.18 6.06 -18.85
CA GLU A 255 -0.07 6.68 -19.58
C GLU A 255 0.75 5.67 -20.39
N ALA A 256 0.85 4.43 -19.90
CA ALA A 256 1.52 3.33 -20.60
C ALA A 256 0.59 2.59 -21.60
N ALA A 257 -0.72 2.64 -21.38
CA ALA A 257 -1.69 1.92 -22.19
C ALA A 257 -1.82 2.52 -23.60
N ASN A 258 -1.30 1.81 -24.61
CA ASN A 258 -1.62 2.10 -26.00
C ASN A 258 -2.99 1.52 -26.37
N LEU A 259 -4.04 2.32 -26.15
CA LEU A 259 -5.44 1.96 -26.37
C LEU A 259 -5.78 1.50 -27.80
N ASP A 260 -4.93 1.82 -28.78
CA ASP A 260 -5.15 1.41 -30.17
C ASP A 260 -4.66 -0.01 -30.46
N ASN A 261 -3.57 -0.46 -29.83
CA ASN A 261 -3.08 -1.85 -29.97
C ASN A 261 -3.93 -2.86 -29.18
N ILE A 262 -4.41 -2.48 -27.99
CA ILE A 262 -5.23 -3.33 -27.10
C ILE A 262 -6.57 -3.71 -27.76
N ALA A 263 -7.07 -2.87 -28.68
CA ALA A 263 -8.36 -3.05 -29.33
C ALA A 263 -8.37 -4.13 -30.43
N GLU A 264 -7.23 -4.45 -31.04
CA GLU A 264 -7.17 -5.40 -32.18
C GLU A 264 -7.17 -6.87 -31.73
N GLY A 265 -6.61 -7.19 -30.55
CA GLY A 265 -6.55 -8.55 -30.01
C GLY A 265 -7.75 -8.98 -29.15
N TRP A 266 -8.65 -8.06 -28.80
CA TRP A 266 -9.87 -8.33 -28.03
C TRP A 266 -11.08 -8.51 -28.97
N PRO A 267 -12.02 -9.42 -28.67
CA PRO A 267 -13.19 -9.66 -29.54
C PRO A 267 -13.92 -8.35 -29.85
N ARG A 268 -14.46 -8.21 -31.09
CA ARG A 268 -14.95 -7.01 -31.83
C ARG A 268 -15.72 -5.90 -31.07
N ASN A 269 -15.96 -6.04 -29.77
CA ASN A 269 -16.40 -5.02 -28.81
C ASN A 269 -15.27 -4.54 -27.84
N GLY A 270 -13.99 -4.80 -28.14
CA GLY A 270 -12.83 -4.55 -27.27
C GLY A 270 -12.80 -3.16 -26.63
N LYS A 271 -12.88 -2.07 -27.42
CA LYS A 271 -12.90 -0.70 -26.88
C LYS A 271 -14.06 -0.44 -25.90
N ASN A 272 -15.24 -1.04 -26.13
CA ASN A 272 -16.42 -0.86 -25.29
C ASN A 272 -16.42 -1.76 -24.05
N TRP A 273 -15.87 -2.98 -24.13
CA TRP A 273 -15.73 -3.88 -22.99
C TRP A 273 -14.59 -3.45 -22.06
N TRP A 274 -13.46 -3.00 -22.61
CA TRP A 274 -12.40 -2.33 -21.84
C TRP A 274 -12.96 -1.09 -21.12
N LYS A 275 -13.70 -0.22 -21.81
CA LYS A 275 -14.35 0.96 -21.20
C LYS A 275 -15.47 0.64 -20.19
N ARG A 276 -16.18 -0.49 -20.32
CA ARG A 276 -17.31 -0.85 -19.44
C ARG A 276 -16.97 -1.80 -18.29
N SER A 277 -15.96 -2.65 -18.45
CA SER A 277 -15.65 -3.74 -17.51
C SER A 277 -14.33 -3.52 -16.79
N ILE A 278 -13.34 -2.91 -17.45
CA ILE A 278 -11.97 -2.74 -16.92
C ILE A 278 -11.69 -1.29 -16.50
N MET A 279 -12.03 -0.29 -17.32
CA MET A 279 -11.89 1.12 -16.92
C MET A 279 -12.61 1.44 -15.61
N PRO A 280 -13.84 0.95 -15.34
CA PRO A 280 -14.51 1.17 -14.06
C PRO A 280 -13.90 0.37 -12.90
N GLN A 281 -13.03 -0.60 -13.15
CA GLN A 281 -12.28 -1.36 -12.12
C GLN A 281 -10.88 -0.79 -11.87
N GLY A 282 -10.20 -0.26 -12.89
CA GLY A 282 -8.93 0.49 -12.74
C GLY A 282 -9.14 1.89 -12.15
N PHE A 283 -10.09 2.67 -12.70
CA PHE A 283 -10.65 3.82 -11.98
C PHE A 283 -11.36 3.35 -10.72
N GLY A 284 -11.91 2.14 -10.73
CA GLY A 284 -12.58 1.52 -9.59
C GLY A 284 -11.67 1.32 -8.41
N LEU A 285 -10.42 0.90 -8.55
CA LEU A 285 -9.48 0.75 -7.44
C LEU A 285 -8.98 2.11 -6.98
N ILE A 286 -8.73 3.07 -7.87
CA ILE A 286 -8.35 4.43 -7.45
C ILE A 286 -9.52 5.11 -6.73
N ILE A 287 -10.75 4.97 -7.23
CA ILE A 287 -11.97 5.45 -6.61
C ILE A 287 -12.30 4.63 -5.36
N PHE A 288 -12.08 3.32 -5.33
CA PHE A 288 -12.33 2.43 -4.19
C PHE A 288 -11.29 2.65 -3.11
N LEU A 289 -10.01 2.81 -3.44
CA LEU A 289 -8.98 3.30 -2.53
C LEU A 289 -9.41 4.67 -2.04
N LYS A 290 -9.71 5.64 -2.91
CA LYS A 290 -10.20 6.97 -2.48
C LYS A 290 -11.47 6.91 -1.62
N ILE A 291 -12.40 5.96 -1.85
CA ILE A 291 -13.65 5.79 -1.09
C ILE A 291 -13.45 5.02 0.21
N LEU A 292 -12.58 4.01 0.21
CA LEU A 292 -12.23 3.18 1.38
C LEU A 292 -11.30 3.96 2.32
N ILE A 293 -10.52 4.91 1.78
CA ILE A 293 -9.62 5.82 2.48
C ILE A 293 -10.37 7.09 2.96
N ALA A 294 -11.44 7.52 2.27
CA ALA A 294 -12.28 8.66 2.68
C ALA A 294 -13.46 8.27 3.60
N ARG A 295 -13.52 7.02 4.08
CA ARG A 295 -14.49 6.53 5.07
C ARG A 295 -13.80 6.27 6.39
#